data_AF-A0A938CKK1-F1
#
_entry.id   AF-A0A938CKK1-F1
#
_cell.length_a   1.000
_cell.length_b   1.000
_cell.length_c   1.000
_cell.angle_alpha   90.00
_cell.angle_beta   90.00
_cell.angle_gamma   90.00
#
_symmetry.space_group_name_H-M   'P 1'
#
loop_
_entity.id
_entity.type
_entity.pdbx_description
1 polymer ?
#
loop_
_entity_poly.entity_id
_entity_poly.type
_entity_poly.pdbx_seq_one_letter_code
_entity_poly.pdbx_strand_id
1 'polypeptide(L)'
;YAIAKWDEWLRKYAPPGAADYDFYQSLPALSQGNVAQQIFWYTAFTASMVAPKSDGNNTVDDQGNPLWRMAPSPHGPYWKEGQKVGYQDAGSWTFLKSTPADRAQAAWLYAQFVTSKTVDGKKSDVGLTFIRDSTVKLQHFTDRAAKLGGLVEFYRSPDRVRWSPTGINVPDYPKLAQIWWQQIGDVNSGAFTPQEAMDRLAEEMDITMSRMEAADKANNTYGGCGPRLNEPKDAAEWFGKENGPKAKLENEKEQGVTIAYDEIIKRWQQ
;
A
#
# COMPACT_ATOMS: atom_id res chain seq x y z
N TYR A 1 0.83 14.12 -11.77
CA TYR A 1 2.12 13.41 -11.82
C TYR A 1 2.01 11.89 -11.62
N ALA A 2 1.63 11.42 -10.42
CA ALA A 2 1.74 9.99 -10.06
C ALA A 2 0.99 9.04 -11.01
N ILE A 3 -0.28 9.33 -11.33
CA ILE A 3 -1.09 8.49 -12.24
C ILE A 3 -0.50 8.45 -13.65
N ALA A 4 0.00 9.58 -14.16
CA ALA A 4 0.67 9.62 -15.45
C ALA A 4 1.96 8.78 -15.46
N LYS A 5 2.71 8.75 -14.36
CA LYS A 5 3.91 7.91 -14.22
C LYS A 5 3.59 6.44 -14.11
N TRP A 6 2.55 6.09 -13.36
CA TRP A 6 2.06 4.73 -13.28
C TRP A 6 1.61 4.21 -14.66
N ASP A 7 0.80 4.99 -15.39
CA ASP A 7 0.35 4.64 -16.74
C ASP A 7 1.52 4.52 -17.73
N GLU A 8 2.48 5.46 -17.69
CA GLU A 8 3.71 5.38 -18.48
C GLU A 8 4.47 4.08 -18.22
N TRP A 9 4.66 3.71 -16.95
CA TRP A 9 5.39 2.50 -16.59
C TRP A 9 4.65 1.24 -16.99
N LEU A 10 3.34 1.19 -16.76
CA LEU A 10 2.49 0.08 -17.15
C LEU A 10 2.56 -0.17 -18.66
N ARG A 11 2.47 0.88 -19.48
CA ARG A 11 2.46 0.75 -20.95
C ARG A 11 3.84 0.49 -21.56
N LYS A 12 4.91 1.04 -20.98
CA LYS A 12 6.26 0.97 -21.58
C LYS A 12 7.14 -0.14 -21.05
N TYR A 13 6.98 -0.52 -19.79
CA TYR A 13 7.96 -1.36 -19.09
C TYR A 13 7.36 -2.62 -18.45
N ALA A 14 6.04 -2.67 -18.23
CA ALA A 14 5.42 -3.88 -17.71
C ALA A 14 5.31 -4.98 -18.79
N PRO A 15 5.22 -6.26 -18.40
CA PRO A 15 4.99 -7.35 -19.34
C PRO A 15 3.71 -7.15 -20.18
N PRO A 16 3.67 -7.67 -21.42
CA PRO A 16 2.45 -7.65 -22.23
C PRO A 16 1.25 -8.27 -21.49
N GLY A 17 0.09 -7.60 -21.55
CA GLY A 17 -1.13 -8.02 -20.85
C GLY A 17 -1.19 -7.63 -19.36
N ALA A 18 -0.16 -6.98 -18.81
CA ALA A 18 -0.17 -6.56 -17.40
C ALA A 18 -1.32 -5.59 -17.05
N ALA A 19 -1.80 -4.81 -18.03
CA ALA A 19 -2.91 -3.89 -17.85
C ALA A 19 -4.28 -4.59 -17.69
N ASP A 20 -4.37 -5.86 -18.10
CA ASP A 20 -5.58 -6.69 -18.01
C ASP A 20 -5.63 -7.50 -16.70
N TYR A 21 -4.56 -7.46 -15.90
CA TYR A 21 -4.47 -8.22 -14.66
C TYR A 21 -5.29 -7.57 -13.55
N ASP A 22 -6.07 -8.40 -12.87
CA ASP A 22 -6.63 -8.06 -11.57
C ASP A 22 -5.62 -8.30 -10.42
N PHE A 23 -6.08 -8.08 -9.20
CA PHE A 23 -5.30 -8.29 -7.99
C PHE A 23 -4.79 -9.74 -7.83
N TYR A 24 -5.60 -10.73 -8.20
CA TYR A 24 -5.27 -12.15 -8.05
C TYR A 24 -4.41 -12.68 -9.19
N GLN A 25 -4.36 -11.99 -10.32
CA GLN A 25 -3.52 -12.35 -11.48
C GLN A 25 -2.14 -11.68 -11.42
N SER A 26 -2.10 -10.38 -11.10
CA SER A 26 -0.87 -9.57 -11.19
C SER A 26 0.26 -10.07 -10.30
N LEU A 27 -0.05 -10.50 -9.08
CA LEU A 27 0.96 -10.89 -8.09
C LEU A 27 1.50 -12.31 -8.31
N PRO A 28 0.69 -13.35 -8.56
CA PRO A 28 1.20 -14.66 -8.96
C PRO A 28 1.96 -14.64 -10.30
N ALA A 29 1.62 -13.74 -11.22
CA ALA A 29 2.38 -13.61 -12.48
C ALA A 29 3.86 -13.29 -12.26
N LEU A 30 4.22 -12.67 -11.14
CA LEU A 30 5.62 -12.34 -10.82
C LEU A 30 6.48 -13.56 -10.55
N SER A 31 5.89 -14.67 -10.09
CA SER A 31 6.63 -15.92 -9.88
C SER A 31 7.15 -16.52 -11.21
N GLN A 32 6.68 -16.02 -12.36
CA GLN A 32 7.22 -16.37 -13.67
C GLN A 32 8.66 -15.87 -13.86
N GLY A 33 9.12 -14.91 -13.07
CA GLY A 33 10.50 -14.39 -13.12
C GLY A 33 10.79 -13.50 -14.34
N ASN A 34 9.75 -12.92 -14.95
CA ASN A 34 9.85 -12.04 -16.13
C ASN A 34 9.83 -10.54 -15.80
N VAL A 35 9.85 -10.17 -14.51
CA VAL A 35 9.86 -8.79 -14.03
C VAL A 35 11.14 -8.51 -13.26
N ALA A 36 11.91 -7.51 -13.70
CA ALA A 36 13.18 -7.14 -13.05
C ALA A 36 12.98 -6.30 -11.76
N GLN A 37 11.89 -5.53 -11.69
CA GLN A 37 11.59 -4.69 -10.54
C GLN A 37 10.07 -4.52 -10.37
N GLN A 38 9.61 -4.68 -9.13
CA GLN A 38 8.24 -4.39 -8.73
C GLN A 38 8.25 -3.24 -7.71
N ILE A 39 7.46 -2.20 -7.99
CA ILE A 39 7.50 -0.94 -7.22
C ILE A 39 6.54 -0.98 -6.02
N PHE A 40 5.51 -1.84 -6.08
CA PHE A 40 4.54 -2.06 -5.01
C PHE A 40 4.51 -3.53 -4.62
N TRP A 41 4.78 -3.85 -3.37
CA TRP A 41 4.80 -5.23 -2.87
C TRP A 41 3.61 -5.48 -1.93
N TYR A 42 2.83 -6.52 -2.21
CA TYR A 42 1.77 -6.98 -1.31
C TYR A 42 2.22 -8.27 -0.61
N THR A 43 2.48 -8.19 0.71
CA THR A 43 3.16 -9.27 1.42
C THR A 43 2.38 -10.58 1.45
N ALA A 44 1.08 -10.58 1.20
CA ALA A 44 0.26 -11.80 1.15
C ALA A 44 0.72 -12.81 0.07
N PHE A 45 1.49 -12.36 -0.93
CA PHE A 45 2.02 -13.21 -2.00
C PHE A 45 3.52 -13.51 -1.85
N THR A 46 4.14 -13.11 -0.74
CA THR A 46 5.58 -13.37 -0.54
C THR A 46 5.87 -14.87 -0.52
N ALA A 47 4.93 -15.69 -0.02
CA ALA A 47 5.07 -17.14 0.01
C ALA A 47 5.22 -17.76 -1.40
N SER A 48 4.50 -17.26 -2.42
CA SER A 48 4.64 -17.76 -3.80
C SER A 48 5.97 -17.35 -4.43
N MET A 49 6.52 -16.20 -4.03
CA MET A 49 7.81 -15.69 -4.50
C MET A 49 9.02 -16.44 -3.90
N VAL A 50 8.81 -17.27 -2.89
CA VAL A 50 9.86 -18.13 -2.30
C VAL A 50 9.52 -19.61 -2.38
N ALA A 51 8.45 -19.96 -3.11
CA ALA A 51 8.08 -21.35 -3.34
C ALA A 51 9.18 -22.08 -4.13
N PRO A 52 9.35 -23.41 -3.99
CA PRO A 52 10.32 -24.17 -4.77
C PRO A 52 10.02 -24.14 -6.28
N LYS A 53 11.05 -24.39 -7.10
CA LYS A 53 10.90 -24.54 -8.57
C LYS A 53 9.93 -25.66 -8.97
N SER A 54 9.81 -26.70 -8.15
CA SER A 54 8.84 -27.79 -8.36
C SER A 54 7.40 -27.31 -8.42
N ASP A 55 7.11 -26.15 -7.82
CA ASP A 55 5.77 -25.56 -7.74
C ASP A 55 5.56 -24.52 -8.86
N GLY A 56 6.46 -24.47 -9.85
CA GLY A 56 6.40 -23.54 -10.99
C GLY A 56 6.95 -22.14 -10.69
N ASN A 57 7.69 -21.96 -9.59
CA ASN A 57 8.32 -20.68 -9.26
C ASN A 57 9.69 -20.52 -9.93
N ASN A 58 9.86 -19.45 -10.70
CA ASN A 58 11.12 -19.09 -11.36
C ASN A 58 11.92 -17.99 -10.64
N THR A 59 11.48 -17.58 -9.46
CA THR A 59 12.10 -16.47 -8.70
C THR A 59 13.09 -16.93 -7.63
N VAL A 60 13.41 -18.22 -7.61
CA VAL A 60 14.43 -18.85 -6.75
C VAL A 60 15.45 -19.64 -7.58
N ASP A 61 16.67 -19.81 -7.06
CA ASP A 61 17.68 -20.70 -7.65
C ASP A 61 17.40 -22.19 -7.34
N ASP A 62 18.28 -23.09 -7.80
CA ASP A 62 18.14 -24.54 -7.59
C ASP A 62 18.29 -24.94 -6.11
N GLN A 63 18.88 -24.07 -5.29
CA GLN A 63 19.01 -24.23 -3.85
C GLN A 63 17.87 -23.54 -3.09
N GLY A 64 16.88 -22.97 -3.78
CA GLY A 64 15.75 -22.26 -3.21
C GLY A 64 16.09 -20.89 -2.63
N ASN A 65 17.22 -20.27 -3.00
CA ASN A 65 17.51 -18.88 -2.63
C ASN A 65 16.75 -17.92 -3.56
N PRO A 66 16.13 -16.86 -3.03
CA PRO A 66 15.52 -15.83 -3.86
C PRO A 66 16.52 -15.16 -4.80
N LEU A 67 16.12 -15.02 -6.06
CA LEU A 67 16.83 -14.26 -7.11
C LEU A 67 16.50 -12.76 -7.07
N TRP A 68 15.76 -12.32 -6.05
CA TRP A 68 15.30 -10.95 -5.85
C TRP A 68 15.62 -10.48 -4.43
N ARG A 69 15.51 -9.16 -4.20
CA ARG A 69 15.68 -8.52 -2.90
C ARG A 69 14.61 -7.44 -2.68
N MET A 70 14.13 -7.34 -1.45
CA MET A 70 13.28 -6.22 -1.01
C MET A 70 14.15 -4.99 -0.78
N ALA A 71 13.72 -3.86 -1.29
CA ALA A 71 14.35 -2.57 -1.04
C ALA A 71 13.28 -1.54 -0.66
N PRO A 72 13.67 -0.43 -0.01
CA PRO A 72 12.74 0.68 0.22
C PRO A 72 12.11 1.15 -1.09
N SER A 73 10.82 1.54 -1.05
CA SER A 73 10.15 2.06 -2.24
C SER A 73 10.86 3.31 -2.76
N PRO A 74 11.10 3.41 -4.09
CA PRO A 74 11.58 4.64 -4.68
C PRO A 74 10.53 5.74 -4.54
N HIS A 75 10.96 6.99 -4.48
CA HIS A 75 10.07 8.14 -4.37
C HIS A 75 10.33 9.16 -5.48
N GLY A 76 9.27 9.85 -5.88
CA GLY A 76 9.32 10.83 -6.98
C GLY A 76 9.75 12.24 -6.53
N PRO A 77 9.80 13.20 -7.46
CA PRO A 77 10.32 14.56 -7.26
C PRO A 77 9.46 15.42 -6.31
N TYR A 78 8.23 15.00 -6.03
CA TYR A 78 7.35 15.68 -5.07
C TYR A 78 7.54 15.19 -3.63
N TRP A 79 8.27 14.08 -3.44
CA TRP A 79 8.50 13.53 -2.12
C TRP A 79 9.49 14.38 -1.34
N LYS A 80 9.24 14.55 -0.03
CA LYS A 80 10.13 15.23 0.90
C LYS A 80 10.37 14.37 2.13
N GLU A 81 11.50 14.57 2.79
CA GLU A 81 11.80 13.89 4.05
C GLU A 81 10.66 14.08 5.06
N GLY A 82 10.30 13.00 5.75
CA GLY A 82 9.14 12.92 6.65
C GLY A 82 7.83 12.48 5.97
N GLN A 83 7.71 12.59 4.65
CA GLN A 83 6.55 12.05 3.94
C GLN A 83 6.59 10.52 3.88
N LYS A 84 5.40 9.90 3.96
CA LYS A 84 5.25 8.45 3.82
C LYS A 84 5.58 8.02 2.39
N VAL A 85 6.20 6.85 2.25
CA VAL A 85 6.64 6.30 0.95
C VAL A 85 5.67 5.28 0.37
N GLY A 86 4.64 4.91 1.14
CA GLY A 86 3.62 3.97 0.68
C GLY A 86 2.53 3.70 1.70
N TYR A 87 1.60 2.86 1.27
CA TYR A 87 0.45 2.39 2.02
C TYR A 87 0.68 0.97 2.55
N GLN A 88 0.21 0.67 3.76
CA GLN A 88 0.20 -0.69 4.31
C GLN A 88 -1.19 -1.08 4.82
N ASP A 89 -1.62 -2.30 4.51
CA ASP A 89 -2.84 -2.87 5.08
C ASP A 89 -2.59 -3.33 6.52
N ALA A 90 -3.01 -2.51 7.47
CA ALA A 90 -3.00 -2.86 8.89
C ALA A 90 -4.37 -3.45 9.29
N GLY A 91 -4.48 -4.77 9.27
CA GLY A 91 -5.67 -5.47 9.74
C GLY A 91 -5.94 -5.23 11.23
N SER A 92 -7.21 -5.15 11.61
CA SER A 92 -7.64 -4.99 13.00
C SER A 92 -8.83 -5.91 13.34
N TRP A 93 -8.97 -6.21 14.63
CA TRP A 93 -10.16 -6.90 15.14
C TRP A 93 -11.21 -5.87 15.51
N THR A 94 -12.38 -5.93 14.86
CA THR A 94 -13.49 -5.01 15.11
C THR A 94 -14.58 -5.70 15.89
N PHE A 95 -14.87 -5.21 17.10
CA PHE A 95 -15.98 -5.66 17.93
C PHE A 95 -17.10 -4.63 17.90
N LEU A 96 -18.27 -5.02 17.39
CA LEU A 96 -19.40 -4.09 17.27
C LEU A 96 -19.99 -3.80 18.65
N LYS A 97 -20.32 -2.53 18.91
CA LYS A 97 -20.97 -2.10 20.17
C LYS A 97 -22.30 -2.82 20.44
N SER A 98 -22.99 -3.26 19.39
CA SER A 98 -24.25 -4.01 19.46
C SER A 98 -24.07 -5.49 19.83
N THR A 99 -22.84 -5.99 19.87
CA THR A 99 -22.57 -7.40 20.20
C THR A 99 -22.87 -7.64 21.68
N PRO A 100 -23.71 -8.65 22.03
CA PRO A 100 -23.91 -9.05 23.43
C PRO A 100 -22.57 -9.31 24.15
N ALA A 101 -22.49 -8.90 25.42
CA ALA A 101 -21.21 -8.87 26.15
C ALA A 101 -20.53 -10.25 26.24
N ASP A 102 -21.30 -11.31 26.47
CA ASP A 102 -20.84 -12.70 26.51
C ASP A 102 -20.19 -13.13 25.18
N ARG A 103 -20.81 -12.77 24.06
CA ARG A 103 -20.28 -13.05 22.70
C ARG A 103 -19.05 -12.21 22.38
N ALA A 104 -19.05 -10.93 22.78
CA ALA A 104 -17.91 -10.05 22.59
C ALA A 104 -16.68 -10.55 23.36
N GLN A 105 -16.86 -11.04 24.60
CA GLN A 105 -15.81 -11.66 25.39
C GLN A 105 -15.24 -12.92 24.72
N ALA A 106 -16.11 -13.81 24.22
CA ALA A 106 -15.67 -14.99 23.50
C ALA A 106 -14.87 -14.64 22.23
N ALA A 107 -15.34 -13.67 21.45
CA ALA A 107 -14.65 -13.19 20.26
C ALA A 107 -13.30 -12.52 20.61
N TRP A 108 -13.22 -11.80 21.74
CA TRP A 108 -11.98 -11.22 22.25
C TRP A 108 -10.95 -12.30 22.60
N LEU A 109 -11.36 -13.36 23.31
CA LEU A 109 -10.49 -14.49 23.62
C LEU A 109 -9.97 -15.17 22.34
N TYR A 110 -10.82 -15.32 21.32
CA TYR A 110 -10.40 -15.87 20.03
C TYR A 110 -9.39 -14.96 19.32
N ALA A 111 -9.61 -13.64 19.31
CA ALA A 111 -8.66 -12.68 18.76
C ALA A 111 -7.29 -12.76 19.48
N GLN A 112 -7.29 -12.89 20.80
CA GLN A 112 -6.06 -13.09 21.59
C GLN A 112 -5.37 -14.41 21.23
N PHE A 113 -6.12 -15.50 21.03
CA PHE A 113 -5.57 -16.78 20.58
C PHE A 113 -4.91 -16.67 19.19
N VAL A 114 -5.61 -16.11 18.20
CA VAL A 114 -5.12 -15.98 16.82
C VAL A 114 -3.91 -15.04 16.73
N THR A 115 -3.81 -14.06 17.62
CA THR A 115 -2.68 -13.14 17.72
C THR A 115 -1.61 -13.59 18.71
N SER A 116 -1.77 -14.74 19.38
CA SER A 116 -0.77 -15.26 20.30
C SER A 116 0.55 -15.55 19.57
N LYS A 117 1.69 -15.45 20.27
CA LYS A 117 3.02 -15.60 19.67
C LYS A 117 3.19 -16.93 18.91
N THR A 118 2.62 -18.03 19.42
CA THR A 118 2.72 -19.35 18.79
C THR A 118 1.89 -19.43 17.51
N VAL A 119 0.63 -18.99 17.56
CA VAL A 119 -0.27 -19.03 16.38
C VAL A 119 0.21 -18.06 15.31
N ASP A 120 0.56 -16.83 15.72
CA ASP A 120 1.13 -15.84 14.82
C ASP A 120 2.46 -16.31 14.22
N GLY A 121 3.34 -16.92 15.04
CA GLY A 121 4.58 -17.52 14.56
C GLY A 121 4.36 -18.52 13.44
N LYS A 122 3.36 -19.41 13.57
CA LYS A 122 3.03 -20.36 12.50
C LYS A 122 2.38 -19.69 11.29
N LYS A 123 1.51 -18.69 11.49
CA LYS A 123 0.90 -17.93 10.38
C LYS A 123 1.95 -17.17 9.58
N SER A 124 2.87 -16.47 10.24
CA SER A 124 3.98 -15.77 9.59
C SER A 124 4.97 -16.74 8.95
N ASP A 125 5.15 -17.95 9.49
CA ASP A 125 5.98 -18.99 8.88
C ASP A 125 5.47 -19.40 7.49
N VAL A 126 4.15 -19.53 7.36
CA VAL A 126 3.46 -19.94 6.12
C VAL A 126 3.23 -18.76 5.18
N GLY A 127 2.61 -17.69 5.68
CA GLY A 127 2.14 -16.58 4.86
C GLY A 127 3.14 -15.44 4.72
N LEU A 128 4.24 -15.44 5.49
CA LEU A 128 5.28 -14.39 5.46
C LEU A 128 4.71 -12.97 5.65
N THR A 129 3.65 -12.88 6.45
CA THR A 129 3.02 -11.63 6.88
C THR A 129 3.24 -11.47 8.38
N PHE A 130 3.90 -10.39 8.78
CA PHE A 130 4.26 -10.15 10.18
C PHE A 130 3.33 -9.10 10.79
N ILE A 131 2.65 -9.46 11.88
CA ILE A 131 1.81 -8.51 12.65
C ILE A 131 2.36 -8.25 14.05
N ARG A 132 3.43 -8.94 14.46
CA ARG A 132 4.06 -8.78 15.76
C ARG A 132 5.57 -8.64 15.64
N ASP A 133 6.11 -7.63 16.32
CA ASP A 133 7.55 -7.44 16.48
C ASP A 133 8.22 -8.67 17.14
N SER A 134 7.55 -9.26 18.14
CA SER A 134 8.04 -10.48 18.82
C SER A 134 8.11 -11.70 17.90
N THR A 135 7.31 -11.73 16.83
CA THR A 135 7.27 -12.85 15.88
C THR A 135 8.41 -12.74 14.89
N VAL A 136 8.60 -11.58 14.25
CA VAL A 136 9.72 -11.40 13.30
C VAL A 136 11.10 -11.53 13.97
N LYS A 137 11.18 -11.36 15.30
CA LYS A 137 12.40 -11.58 16.11
C LYS A 137 12.63 -13.03 16.56
N LEU A 138 11.76 -13.99 16.22
CA LEU A 138 12.00 -15.41 16.52
C LEU A 138 13.27 -15.91 15.81
N GLN A 139 14.01 -16.80 16.47
CA GLN A 139 15.22 -17.43 15.90
C GLN A 139 14.91 -18.12 14.56
N HIS A 140 13.73 -18.76 14.45
CA HIS A 140 13.20 -19.33 13.22
C HIS A 140 13.32 -18.40 11.99
N PHE A 141 13.01 -17.10 12.14
CA PHE A 141 13.12 -16.16 11.03
C PHE A 141 14.53 -15.62 10.83
N THR A 142 15.38 -15.65 11.87
CA THR A 142 16.82 -15.40 11.69
C THR A 142 17.44 -16.50 10.83
N ASP A 143 17.14 -17.77 11.12
CA ASP A 143 17.68 -18.92 10.39
C ASP A 143 17.17 -18.96 8.94
N ARG A 144 15.96 -18.45 8.70
CA ARG A 144 15.36 -18.37 7.35
C ARG A 144 15.68 -17.09 6.59
N ALA A 145 16.30 -16.07 7.20
CA ALA A 145 16.40 -14.73 6.62
C ALA A 145 17.01 -14.72 5.21
N ALA A 146 18.08 -15.49 5.00
CA ALA A 146 18.75 -15.63 3.70
C ALA A 146 17.84 -16.17 2.58
N LYS A 147 16.78 -16.89 2.94
CA LYS A 147 15.78 -17.46 2.01
C LYS A 147 14.58 -16.53 1.78
N LEU A 148 14.55 -15.34 2.38
CA LEU A 148 13.40 -14.43 2.36
C LEU A 148 13.72 -13.06 1.74
N GLY A 149 14.83 -12.95 1.01
CA GLY A 149 15.08 -11.82 0.12
C GLY A 149 15.11 -10.45 0.80
N GLY A 150 15.51 -10.35 2.07
CA GLY A 150 15.54 -9.07 2.80
C GLY A 150 14.25 -8.73 3.58
N LEU A 151 13.21 -9.58 3.51
CA LEU A 151 11.95 -9.37 4.22
C LEU A 151 12.13 -9.25 5.73
N VAL A 152 12.92 -10.14 6.33
CA VAL A 152 13.10 -10.20 7.79
C VAL A 152 13.83 -8.95 8.27
N GLU A 153 14.87 -8.55 7.54
CA GLU A 153 15.67 -7.36 7.81
C GLU A 153 14.81 -6.10 7.67
N PHE A 154 14.03 -5.97 6.60
CA PHE A 154 13.10 -4.86 6.40
C PHE A 154 12.11 -4.75 7.57
N TYR A 155 11.47 -5.85 7.97
CA TYR A 155 10.51 -5.83 9.08
C TYR A 155 11.16 -5.69 10.45
N ARG A 156 12.48 -5.87 10.60
CA ARG A 156 13.23 -5.53 11.83
C ARG A 156 13.72 -4.09 11.83
N SER A 157 13.84 -3.47 10.65
CA SER A 157 14.32 -2.11 10.47
C SER A 157 13.31 -1.03 10.88
N PRO A 158 13.76 0.22 11.12
CA PRO A 158 12.88 1.38 11.26
C PRO A 158 12.15 1.74 9.97
N ASP A 159 12.53 1.20 8.81
CA ASP A 159 11.88 1.58 7.54
C ASP A 159 10.45 1.11 7.47
N ARG A 160 10.08 0.01 8.15
CA ARG A 160 8.70 -0.49 8.20
C ARG A 160 7.67 0.57 8.62
N VAL A 161 8.06 1.59 9.39
CA VAL A 161 7.15 2.67 9.83
C VAL A 161 7.01 3.84 8.86
N ARG A 162 7.72 3.80 7.71
CA ARG A 162 7.57 4.77 6.62
C ARG A 162 6.33 4.54 5.77
N TRP A 163 5.64 3.40 5.94
CA TRP A 163 4.33 3.11 5.38
C TRP A 163 3.24 3.39 6.41
N SER A 164 2.07 3.85 5.97
CA SER A 164 0.92 4.10 6.86
C SER A 164 -0.33 3.37 6.39
N PRO A 165 -1.24 2.99 7.30
CA PRO A 165 -2.58 2.59 6.92
C PRO A 165 -3.40 3.78 6.43
N THR A 166 -4.64 3.52 6.01
CA THR A 166 -5.61 4.57 5.69
C THR A 166 -5.77 5.46 6.92
N GLY A 167 -5.51 6.76 6.76
CA GLY A 167 -5.71 7.73 7.82
C GLY A 167 -7.18 7.88 8.19
N ILE A 168 -7.45 8.30 9.42
CA ILE A 168 -8.81 8.58 9.91
C ILE A 168 -9.43 9.86 9.33
N ASN A 169 -8.72 10.54 8.42
CA ASN A 169 -9.10 11.85 7.88
C ASN A 169 -9.98 11.75 6.63
N VAL A 170 -10.23 10.54 6.12
CA VAL A 170 -11.15 10.35 4.99
C VAL A 170 -12.57 10.25 5.53
N PRO A 171 -13.48 11.20 5.22
CA PRO A 171 -14.78 11.30 5.90
C PRO A 171 -15.68 10.05 5.75
N ASP A 172 -15.68 9.44 4.57
CA ASP A 172 -16.33 8.14 4.31
C ASP A 172 -15.53 7.42 3.22
N TYR A 173 -14.52 6.66 3.66
CA TYR A 173 -13.63 5.95 2.75
C TYR A 173 -14.37 5.00 1.80
N PRO A 174 -15.30 4.12 2.26
CA PRO A 174 -16.05 3.26 1.36
C PRO A 174 -16.77 4.00 0.23
N LYS A 175 -17.39 5.15 0.50
CA LYS A 175 -18.06 5.95 -0.55
C LYS A 175 -17.06 6.57 -1.51
N LEU A 176 -16.01 7.20 -1.01
CA LEU A 176 -15.05 7.95 -1.84
C LEU A 176 -14.11 7.03 -2.64
N ALA A 177 -13.79 5.84 -2.12
CA ALA A 177 -12.91 4.88 -2.79
C ALA A 177 -13.51 4.35 -4.10
N GLN A 178 -14.84 4.25 -4.22
CA GLN A 178 -15.46 3.80 -5.48
C GLN A 178 -15.23 4.80 -6.62
N ILE A 179 -15.27 6.10 -6.30
CA ILE A 179 -15.01 7.17 -7.27
C ILE A 179 -13.55 7.08 -7.75
N TRP A 180 -12.62 6.85 -6.83
CA TRP A 180 -11.21 6.63 -7.17
C TRP A 180 -11.04 5.50 -8.19
N TRP A 181 -11.60 4.32 -7.93
CA TRP A 181 -11.45 3.17 -8.83
C TRP A 181 -12.03 3.42 -10.23
N GLN A 182 -13.18 4.09 -10.31
CA GLN A 182 -13.79 4.45 -11.59
C GLN A 182 -12.85 5.35 -12.42
N GLN A 183 -12.30 6.41 -11.81
CA GLN A 183 -11.46 7.37 -12.53
C GLN A 183 -10.09 6.76 -12.91
N ILE A 184 -9.53 5.87 -12.09
CA ILE A 184 -8.31 5.14 -12.46
C ILE A 184 -8.57 4.13 -13.60
N GLY A 185 -9.74 3.48 -13.63
CA GLY A 185 -10.15 2.61 -14.74
C GLY A 185 -10.25 3.37 -16.07
N ASP A 186 -10.77 4.60 -16.03
CA ASP A 186 -10.86 5.51 -17.17
C ASP A 186 -9.48 5.86 -17.76
N VAL A 187 -8.45 6.01 -16.91
CA VAL A 187 -7.06 6.19 -17.37
C VAL A 187 -6.50 4.89 -17.96
N ASN A 188 -6.70 3.76 -17.29
CA ASN A 188 -6.18 2.47 -17.76
C ASN A 188 -6.72 2.11 -19.16
N SER A 189 -8.01 2.31 -19.37
CA SER A 189 -8.69 2.10 -20.67
C SER A 189 -8.27 3.10 -21.75
N GLY A 190 -7.61 4.21 -21.39
CA GLY A 190 -7.26 5.29 -22.30
C GLY A 190 -8.44 6.18 -22.69
N ALA A 191 -9.58 6.06 -22.00
CA ALA A 191 -10.75 6.92 -22.23
C ALA A 191 -10.48 8.37 -21.85
N PHE A 192 -9.66 8.60 -20.82
CA PHE A 192 -9.27 9.93 -20.35
C PHE A 192 -7.78 10.02 -20.10
N THR A 193 -7.23 11.21 -20.26
CA THR A 193 -5.87 11.50 -19.81
C THR A 193 -5.79 11.45 -18.28
N PRO A 194 -4.60 11.20 -17.70
CA PRO A 194 -4.41 11.26 -16.26
C PRO A 194 -4.83 12.60 -15.61
N GLN A 195 -4.76 13.72 -16.33
CA GLN A 195 -5.19 15.01 -15.79
C GLN A 195 -6.71 15.11 -15.75
N GLU A 196 -7.39 14.82 -16.86
CA GLU A 196 -8.85 14.86 -16.95
C GLU A 196 -9.50 13.93 -15.91
N ALA A 197 -8.95 12.73 -15.72
CA ALA A 197 -9.44 11.79 -14.71
C ALA A 197 -9.28 12.31 -13.27
N MET A 198 -8.19 13.01 -12.96
CA MET A 198 -7.98 13.59 -11.62
C MET A 198 -8.84 14.83 -11.38
N ASP A 199 -9.12 15.63 -12.42
CA ASP A 199 -10.04 16.76 -12.32
C ASP A 199 -11.47 16.26 -12.07
N ARG A 200 -11.92 15.24 -12.83
CA ARG A 200 -13.22 14.59 -12.61
C ARG A 200 -13.32 13.92 -11.25
N LEU A 201 -12.25 13.27 -10.80
CA LEU A 201 -12.18 12.69 -9.46
C LEU A 201 -12.44 13.75 -8.38
N ALA A 202 -11.78 14.90 -8.47
CA ALA A 202 -11.94 15.98 -7.52
C ALA A 202 -13.39 16.51 -7.51
N GLU A 203 -13.96 16.76 -8.69
CA GLU A 203 -15.34 17.22 -8.84
C GLU A 203 -16.35 16.23 -8.24
N GLU A 204 -16.25 14.94 -8.56
CA GLU A 204 -17.15 13.91 -8.04
C GLU A 204 -16.98 13.69 -6.52
N MET A 205 -15.75 13.81 -6.01
CA MET A 205 -15.51 13.80 -4.57
C MET A 205 -16.17 15.00 -3.88
N ASP A 206 -16.07 16.20 -4.44
CA ASP A 206 -16.71 17.41 -3.89
C ASP A 206 -18.24 17.29 -3.93
N ILE A 207 -18.83 16.82 -5.04
CA ILE A 207 -20.27 16.57 -5.14
C ILE A 207 -20.70 15.57 -4.06
N THR A 208 -19.96 14.47 -3.89
CA THR A 208 -20.28 13.44 -2.89
C THR A 208 -20.16 13.99 -1.47
N MET A 209 -19.08 14.69 -1.16
CA MET A 209 -18.87 15.29 0.16
C MET A 209 -19.87 16.40 0.46
N SER A 210 -20.33 17.18 -0.52
CA SER A 210 -21.38 18.19 -0.30
C SER A 210 -22.70 17.56 0.16
N ARG A 211 -23.05 16.40 -0.40
CA ARG A 211 -24.22 15.61 0.03
C ARG A 211 -24.02 15.05 1.44
N MET A 212 -22.80 14.62 1.76
CA MET A 212 -22.45 14.17 3.12
C MET A 212 -22.56 15.30 4.13
N GLU A 213 -22.08 16.49 3.80
CA GLU A 213 -22.22 17.70 4.62
C GLU A 213 -23.69 18.04 4.88
N ALA A 214 -24.51 18.06 3.83
CA ALA A 214 -25.95 18.32 3.95
C ALA A 214 -26.65 17.28 4.85
N ALA A 215 -26.34 16.00 4.67
CA ALA A 215 -26.90 14.92 5.49
C ALA A 215 -26.45 15.00 6.96
N ASP A 216 -25.22 15.43 7.22
CA ASP A 216 -24.73 15.64 8.59
C ASP A 216 -25.42 16.84 9.25
N LYS A 217 -25.54 17.97 8.54
CA LYS A 217 -26.23 19.17 9.04
C LYS A 217 -27.71 18.92 9.33
N ALA A 218 -28.39 18.17 8.47
CA ALA A 218 -29.82 17.90 8.61
C ALA A 218 -30.12 16.88 9.72
N ASN A 219 -29.35 15.79 9.79
CA ASN A 219 -29.73 14.60 10.55
C ASN A 219 -28.65 14.07 11.52
N ASN A 220 -27.53 14.79 11.67
CA ASN A 220 -26.37 14.35 12.45
C ASN A 220 -25.85 12.96 12.01
N THR A 221 -25.94 12.68 10.71
CA THR A 221 -25.63 11.36 10.12
C THR A 221 -24.21 10.88 10.45
N TYR A 222 -23.26 11.81 10.52
CA TYR A 222 -21.85 11.54 10.84
C TYR A 222 -21.47 12.02 12.24
N GLY A 223 -22.46 12.25 13.12
CA GLY A 223 -22.22 12.68 14.50
C GLY A 223 -21.56 14.06 14.61
N GLY A 224 -21.73 14.93 13.62
CA GLY A 224 -21.11 16.25 13.56
C GLY A 224 -19.70 16.24 12.97
N CYS A 225 -19.18 15.07 12.62
CA CYS A 225 -17.86 14.87 11.99
C CYS A 225 -17.95 14.74 10.47
N GLY A 226 -19.09 15.07 9.86
CA GLY A 226 -19.20 15.09 8.40
C GLY A 226 -18.28 16.16 7.78
N PRO A 227 -17.94 16.04 6.49
CA PRO A 227 -17.10 17.03 5.83
C PRO A 227 -17.76 18.42 5.85
N ARG A 228 -16.94 19.47 5.74
CA ARG A 228 -17.37 20.86 5.56
C ARG A 228 -16.60 21.42 4.38
N LEU A 229 -17.30 21.67 3.28
CA LEU A 229 -16.65 22.15 2.08
C LEU A 229 -16.32 23.65 2.23
N ASN A 230 -15.16 24.02 1.72
CA ASN A 230 -14.83 25.42 1.53
C ASN A 230 -15.54 25.94 0.27
N GLU A 231 -15.74 27.25 0.21
CA GLU A 231 -16.13 27.90 -1.04
C GLU A 231 -15.10 27.58 -2.15
N PRO A 232 -15.53 27.41 -3.41
CA PRO A 232 -14.63 27.22 -4.53
C PRO A 232 -13.59 28.34 -4.61
N LYS A 233 -12.34 27.97 -4.86
CA LYS A 233 -11.21 28.88 -5.03
C LYS A 233 -10.37 28.44 -6.23
N ASP A 234 -9.70 29.41 -6.84
CA ASP A 234 -8.72 29.15 -7.89
C ASP A 234 -7.57 28.27 -7.34
N ALA A 235 -7.01 27.41 -8.18
CA ALA A 235 -5.91 26.53 -7.77
C ALA A 235 -4.67 27.30 -7.29
N ALA A 236 -4.42 28.50 -7.83
CA ALA A 236 -3.34 29.38 -7.40
C ALA A 236 -3.46 29.80 -5.93
N GLU A 237 -4.68 29.87 -5.39
CA GLU A 237 -4.91 30.15 -3.97
C GLU A 237 -4.49 28.98 -3.08
N TRP A 238 -4.38 27.76 -3.60
CA TRP A 238 -4.01 26.57 -2.84
C TRP A 238 -2.54 26.20 -3.00
N PHE A 239 -1.97 26.46 -4.18
CA PHE A 239 -0.59 26.12 -4.45
C PHE A 239 0.38 26.83 -3.51
N GLY A 240 1.31 26.07 -2.93
CA GLY A 240 2.36 26.61 -2.07
C GLY A 240 1.95 26.91 -0.63
N LYS A 241 0.66 26.75 -0.27
CA LYS A 241 0.24 26.77 1.14
C LYS A 241 0.97 25.69 1.95
N GLU A 242 1.17 25.96 3.24
CA GLU A 242 1.66 24.96 4.18
C GLU A 242 0.75 23.72 4.14
N ASN A 243 1.33 22.54 3.89
CA ASN A 243 0.62 21.28 3.66
C ASN A 243 -0.38 21.26 2.47
N GLY A 244 -0.38 22.28 1.62
CA GLY A 244 -1.22 22.37 0.42
C GLY A 244 -0.66 21.63 -0.80
N PRO A 245 -1.46 21.53 -1.89
CA PRO A 245 -1.05 20.91 -3.13
C PRO A 245 0.20 21.59 -3.70
N LYS A 246 1.00 20.80 -4.43
CA LYS A 246 2.21 21.29 -5.06
C LYS A 246 1.92 21.70 -6.50
N ALA A 247 2.41 22.88 -6.86
CA ALA A 247 2.44 23.31 -8.25
C ALA A 247 3.31 22.35 -9.07
N LYS A 248 3.05 22.28 -10.38
CA LYS A 248 3.85 21.49 -11.30
C LYS A 248 5.31 21.97 -11.26
N LEU A 249 6.24 21.03 -11.05
CA LEU A 249 7.67 21.33 -11.10
C LEU A 249 8.12 21.58 -12.54
N GLU A 250 9.13 22.44 -12.71
CA GLU A 250 9.79 22.66 -14.02
C GLU A 250 10.40 21.37 -14.54
N ASN A 251 10.98 20.56 -13.65
CA ASN A 251 11.53 19.25 -13.96
C ASN A 251 10.94 18.15 -13.07
N GLU A 252 10.03 17.35 -13.62
CA GLU A 252 9.50 16.14 -12.95
C GLU A 252 10.23 14.85 -13.38
N LYS A 253 11.34 14.99 -14.12
CA LYS A 253 12.14 13.90 -14.72
C LYS A 253 13.62 14.05 -14.34
N GLU A 254 13.88 14.35 -13.08
CA GLU A 254 15.24 14.35 -12.53
C GLU A 254 15.90 12.97 -12.73
N GLN A 255 17.23 12.96 -12.86
CA GLN A 255 17.99 11.73 -12.99
C GLN A 255 17.80 10.88 -11.73
N GLY A 256 17.43 9.61 -11.92
CA GLY A 256 17.27 8.68 -10.81
C GLY A 256 18.58 8.49 -10.05
N VAL A 257 18.50 8.48 -8.72
CA VAL A 257 19.62 8.20 -7.82
C VAL A 257 19.43 6.80 -7.26
N THR A 258 20.47 5.98 -7.33
CA THR A 258 20.48 4.62 -6.78
C THR A 258 21.28 4.58 -5.49
N ILE A 259 21.01 3.56 -4.66
CA ILE A 259 21.75 3.26 -3.45
C ILE A 259 22.19 1.81 -3.49
N ALA A 260 23.43 1.53 -3.07
CA ALA A 260 23.92 0.17 -2.95
C ALA A 260 23.14 -0.59 -1.88
N TYR A 261 22.81 -1.85 -2.14
CA TYR A 261 22.00 -2.66 -1.23
C TYR A 261 22.65 -2.83 0.15
N ASP A 262 23.97 -2.99 0.20
CA ASP A 262 24.70 -3.13 1.47
C ASP A 262 24.58 -1.87 2.35
N GLU A 263 24.46 -0.68 1.74
CA GLU A 263 24.21 0.56 2.49
C GLU A 263 22.80 0.61 3.06
N ILE A 264 21.80 0.04 2.35
CA ILE A 264 20.44 -0.14 2.87
C ILE A 264 20.46 -1.07 4.09
N ILE A 265 21.15 -2.22 3.98
CA ILE A 265 21.25 -3.19 5.07
C ILE A 265 21.89 -2.58 6.32
N LYS A 266 22.97 -1.81 6.16
CA LYS A 266 23.61 -1.11 7.29
C LYS A 266 22.63 -0.18 8.01
N ARG A 267 21.79 0.55 7.27
CA ARG A 267 20.74 1.39 7.87
C ARG A 267 19.67 0.58 8.60
N TRP A 268 19.39 -0.63 8.15
CA TRP A 268 18.42 -1.52 8.80
C TRP A 268 18.93 -2.20 10.07
N GLN A 269 20.25 -2.21 10.28
CA GLN A 269 20.90 -2.77 11.47
C GLN A 269 21.07 -1.77 12.62
N GLN A 270 20.79 -0.48 12.39
CA GLN A 270 20.77 0.59 13.40
C GLN A 270 19.44 0.59 14.16
#